data_AF-A0A9W7Y1G4-F1
#
_entry.id   AF-A0A9W7Y1G4-F1
#
_cell.length_a   1.000
_cell.length_b   1.000
_cell.length_c   1.000
_cell.angle_alpha   90.00
_cell.angle_beta   90.00
_cell.angle_gamma   90.00
#
_symmetry.space_group_name_H-M   'P 1'
#
loop_
_entity.id
_entity.type
_entity.pdbx_description
1 polymer ?
#
loop_
_entity_poly.entity_id
_entity_poly.type
_entity_poly.pdbx_seq_one_letter_code
_entity_poly.pdbx_strand_id
1 'polypeptide(L)'
;MSKELTAIEWRSDPWIFQFGGLRPDNVLEYFSQSPFWDSSSNNAILKMQTQFNDLQQASYNLTSMVGIEFAVTHQEPPSLFIITKFRRSSPTKTVPLSVYYIVDGNAYEAPNLYSIVSTRMLSSIKKVEEAFEIARSHAEFHPSIGYSWQETTEQKNARKAALKELK
;
A
#
# COMPACT_ATOMS: atom_id res chain seq x y z
N MET A 1 -1.34 18.84 6.74
CA MET A 1 -0.94 17.77 5.80
C MET A 1 -1.19 16.44 6.48
N SER A 2 -2.14 15.64 5.99
CA SER A 2 -2.29 14.25 6.40
C SER A 2 -1.03 13.50 5.97
N LYS A 3 -0.37 12.80 6.90
CA LYS A 3 0.80 11.98 6.62
C LYS A 3 0.37 10.81 5.73
N GLU A 4 0.97 10.65 4.54
CA GLU A 4 0.70 9.47 3.72
C GLU A 4 1.38 8.25 4.34
N LEU A 5 0.57 7.34 4.88
CA LEU A 5 1.04 6.11 5.53
C LEU A 5 0.97 4.90 4.60
N THR A 6 0.25 4.99 3.49
CA THR A 6 0.10 3.93 2.48
C THR A 6 1.40 3.58 1.76
N ALA A 7 2.38 4.48 1.75
CA ALA A 7 3.65 4.31 1.05
C ALA A 7 4.77 3.73 1.93
N ILE A 8 4.52 3.53 3.23
CA ILE A 8 5.54 3.07 4.17
C ILE A 8 5.30 1.62 4.59
N GLU A 9 6.41 0.94 4.85
CA GLU A 9 6.45 -0.34 5.54
C GLU A 9 6.91 -0.11 6.98
N TRP A 10 6.38 -0.89 7.92
CA TRP A 10 6.88 -0.90 9.28
C TRP A 10 7.14 -2.32 9.78
N ARG A 11 8.27 -2.51 10.45
CA ARG A 11 8.68 -3.76 11.08
C ARG A 11 9.49 -3.48 12.34
N SER A 12 9.32 -4.30 13.38
CA SER A 12 10.17 -4.28 14.57
C SER A 12 10.76 -5.67 14.87
N ASP A 13 11.98 -5.90 14.40
CA ASP A 13 12.72 -7.14 14.67
C ASP A 13 12.98 -7.39 16.17
N PRO A 14 13.40 -6.41 16.98
CA PRO A 14 13.65 -6.64 18.41
C PRO A 14 12.42 -7.18 19.13
N TRP A 15 11.23 -6.70 18.77
CA TRP A 15 9.98 -7.16 19.35
C TRP A 15 9.70 -8.61 18.93
N ILE A 16 9.82 -8.93 17.63
CA ILE A 16 9.56 -10.28 17.11
C ILE A 16 10.50 -11.31 17.77
N PHE A 17 11.78 -10.98 17.92
CA PHE A 17 12.76 -11.84 18.58
C PHE A 17 12.46 -12.05 20.06
N GLN A 18 12.05 -11.00 20.78
CA GLN A 18 11.72 -11.10 22.20
C GLN A 18 10.53 -12.03 22.47
N PHE A 19 9.51 -12.00 21.61
CA PHE A 19 8.27 -12.79 21.79
C PHE A 19 8.24 -14.13 21.05
N GLY A 20 9.32 -14.48 20.33
CA GLY A 20 9.46 -15.75 19.62
C GLY A 20 8.53 -15.88 18.40
N GLY A 21 8.17 -14.76 17.77
CA GLY A 21 7.27 -14.73 16.61
C GLY A 21 5.89 -14.10 16.86
N LEU A 22 5.16 -13.89 15.76
CA LEU A 22 3.80 -13.34 15.79
C LEU A 22 2.77 -14.46 15.98
N ARG A 23 1.79 -14.18 16.82
CA ARG A 23 0.68 -15.07 17.15
C ARG A 23 -0.63 -14.27 17.26
N PRO A 24 -1.78 -14.93 17.14
CA PRO A 24 -3.08 -14.26 17.29
C PRO A 24 -3.25 -13.47 18.60
N ASP A 25 -2.64 -13.92 19.70
CA ASP A 25 -2.70 -13.26 21.01
C ASP A 25 -1.90 -11.96 21.07
N ASN A 26 -0.78 -11.88 20.35
CA ASN A 26 0.21 -10.80 20.51
C ASN A 26 0.25 -9.84 19.32
N VAL A 27 -0.37 -10.18 18.19
CA VAL A 27 -0.27 -9.40 16.94
C VAL A 27 -0.82 -7.97 17.08
N LEU A 28 -1.86 -7.78 17.89
CA LEU A 28 -2.42 -6.45 18.12
C LEU A 28 -1.47 -5.58 18.98
N GLU A 29 -0.74 -6.21 19.91
CA GLU A 29 0.30 -5.53 20.68
C GLU A 29 1.50 -5.18 19.79
N TYR A 30 1.92 -6.07 18.91
CA TYR A 30 2.92 -5.76 17.89
C TYR A 30 2.50 -4.57 17.03
N PHE A 31 1.26 -4.59 16.51
CA PHE A 31 0.71 -3.53 15.69
C PHE A 31 0.62 -2.18 16.44
N SER A 32 0.47 -2.19 17.77
CA SER A 32 0.44 -0.96 18.59
C SER A 32 1.76 -0.17 18.60
N GLN A 33 2.88 -0.81 18.23
CA GLN A 33 4.18 -0.15 18.09
C GLN A 33 4.35 0.52 16.72
N SER A 34 3.43 0.26 15.78
CA SER A 34 3.49 0.77 14.43
C SER A 34 3.00 2.23 14.33
N PRO A 35 3.45 3.00 13.33
CA PRO A 35 2.94 4.35 13.07
C PRO A 35 1.46 4.35 12.60
N PHE A 36 0.90 3.18 12.29
CA PHE A 36 -0.51 3.01 11.92
C PHE A 36 -1.43 2.99 13.14
N TRP A 37 -0.87 2.79 14.32
CA TRP A 37 -1.62 2.76 15.57
C TRP A 37 -2.18 4.13 15.93
N ASP A 38 -3.43 4.12 16.40
CA ASP A 38 -4.09 5.31 16.91
C ASP A 38 -4.15 5.25 18.44
N SER A 39 -3.36 6.09 19.11
CA SER A 39 -3.32 6.15 20.58
C SER A 39 -4.64 6.59 21.20
N SER A 40 -5.56 7.18 20.42
CA SER A 40 -6.91 7.52 20.88
C SER A 40 -7.92 6.38 20.73
N SER A 41 -7.50 5.22 20.21
CA SER A 41 -8.37 4.06 20.03
C SER A 41 -8.85 3.47 21.35
N ASN A 42 -10.02 2.83 21.30
CA ASN A 42 -10.58 2.09 22.42
C ASN A 42 -9.61 1.02 22.91
N ASN A 43 -8.87 0.36 22.01
CA ASN A 43 -7.87 -0.64 22.36
C ASN A 43 -6.74 -0.06 23.22
N ALA A 44 -6.28 1.17 22.91
CA ALA A 44 -5.24 1.84 23.69
C ALA A 44 -5.76 2.22 25.09
N ILE A 45 -6.99 2.73 25.17
CA ILE A 45 -7.65 3.07 26.43
C ILE A 45 -7.79 1.81 27.31
N LEU A 46 -8.28 0.71 26.73
CA LEU A 46 -8.41 -0.57 27.43
C LEU A 46 -7.06 -1.11 27.89
N LYS A 47 -6.02 -1.04 27.04
CA LYS A 47 -4.66 -1.46 27.41
C LYS A 47 -4.16 -0.73 28.66
N MET A 48 -4.38 0.59 28.75
CA MET A 48 -4.01 1.38 29.93
C MET A 48 -4.82 1.03 31.18
N GLN A 49 -6.12 0.73 31.03
CA GLN A 49 -6.99 0.34 32.15
C GLN A 49 -6.63 -1.04 32.71
N THR A 50 -6.23 -1.98 31.85
CA THR A 50 -5.90 -3.35 32.25
C THR A 50 -4.48 -3.50 32.79
N GLN A 51 -3.57 -2.56 32.51
CA GLN A 51 -2.16 -2.65 32.91
C GLN A 51 -1.95 -2.76 34.44
N PHE A 52 -2.87 -2.20 35.23
CA PHE A 52 -2.79 -2.23 36.69
C PHE A 52 -3.90 -3.06 37.35
N ASN A 53 -4.78 -3.69 36.56
CA ASN A 53 -5.95 -4.43 37.02
C ASN A 53 -6.03 -5.81 36.35
N ASP A 54 -5.17 -6.75 36.78
CA ASP A 54 -5.11 -8.12 36.25
C ASP A 54 -6.44 -8.89 36.37
N LEU A 55 -7.27 -8.56 37.36
CA LEU A 55 -8.55 -9.23 37.61
C LEU A 55 -9.68 -8.83 36.65
N GLN A 56 -9.50 -7.80 35.81
CA GLN A 56 -10.55 -7.24 34.96
C GLN A 56 -10.32 -7.36 33.45
N GLN A 57 -9.23 -7.99 32.99
CA GLN A 57 -8.96 -8.18 31.55
C GLN A 57 -10.13 -8.85 30.80
N ALA A 58 -10.85 -9.78 31.46
CA ALA A 58 -11.97 -10.50 30.87
C ALA A 58 -13.28 -9.68 30.79
N SER A 59 -13.38 -8.54 31.48
CA SER A 59 -14.63 -7.77 31.63
C SER A 59 -14.76 -6.57 30.69
N TYR A 60 -13.72 -6.21 29.95
CA TYR A 60 -13.77 -5.07 29.03
C TYR A 60 -14.21 -5.49 27.64
N ASN A 61 -15.47 -5.19 27.32
CA ASN A 61 -16.04 -5.49 26.03
C ASN A 61 -15.92 -4.27 25.09
N LEU A 62 -15.13 -4.39 24.02
CA LEU A 62 -15.00 -3.37 22.97
C LEU A 62 -16.36 -2.94 22.41
N THR A 63 -17.37 -3.83 22.41
CA THR A 63 -18.69 -3.52 21.87
C THR A 63 -19.46 -2.47 22.68
N SER A 64 -19.14 -2.24 23.95
CA SER A 64 -19.82 -1.22 24.77
C SER A 64 -19.27 0.19 24.54
N MET A 65 -18.09 0.31 23.94
CA MET A 65 -17.43 1.59 23.68
C MET A 65 -17.85 2.15 22.31
N VAL A 66 -17.75 3.47 22.14
CA VAL A 66 -18.00 4.16 20.86
C VAL A 66 -16.72 4.88 20.50
N GLY A 67 -16.23 4.72 19.27
CA GLY A 67 -14.95 5.30 18.87
C GLY A 67 -14.22 4.49 17.82
N ILE A 68 -12.92 4.72 17.75
CA ILE A 68 -12.00 3.98 16.88
C ILE A 68 -11.59 2.68 17.57
N GLU A 69 -11.65 1.58 16.86
CA GLU A 69 -11.18 0.28 17.32
C GLU A 69 -10.41 -0.43 16.23
N PHE A 70 -9.45 -1.25 16.64
CA PHE A 70 -8.71 -2.16 15.79
C PHE A 70 -9.09 -3.59 16.18
N ALA A 71 -9.41 -4.40 15.18
CA ALA A 71 -9.71 -5.82 15.36
C ALA A 71 -8.98 -6.65 14.30
N VAL A 72 -8.57 -7.85 14.69
CA VAL A 72 -8.02 -8.84 13.76
C VAL A 72 -9.20 -9.48 13.04
N THR A 73 -9.34 -9.18 11.75
CA THR A 73 -10.47 -9.66 10.92
C THR A 73 -10.15 -11.01 10.27
N HIS A 74 -8.88 -11.24 9.95
CA HIS A 74 -8.41 -12.51 9.37
C HIS A 74 -7.01 -12.83 9.90
N GLN A 75 -6.73 -14.12 10.07
CA GLN A 75 -5.46 -14.61 10.61
C GLN A 75 -5.10 -15.95 9.97
N GLU A 76 -3.87 -16.05 9.50
CA GLU A 76 -3.22 -17.27 9.02
C GLU A 76 -1.81 -17.32 9.64
N PRO A 77 -1.69 -17.74 10.91
CA PRO A 77 -0.39 -17.76 11.57
C PRO A 77 0.54 -18.81 10.94
N PRO A 78 1.86 -18.54 10.84
CA PRO A 78 2.55 -17.31 11.27
C PRO A 78 2.66 -16.22 10.18
N SER A 79 2.20 -16.48 8.96
CA SER A 79 2.55 -15.70 7.77
C SER A 79 1.73 -14.42 7.61
N LEU A 80 0.42 -14.45 7.90
CA LEU A 80 -0.48 -13.34 7.57
C LEU A 80 -1.46 -13.01 8.70
N PHE A 81 -1.58 -11.72 8.99
CA PHE A 81 -2.65 -11.18 9.82
C PHE A 81 -3.26 -9.95 9.14
N ILE A 82 -4.59 -9.84 9.17
CA ILE A 82 -5.33 -8.69 8.66
C ILE A 82 -6.00 -7.98 9.83
N ILE A 83 -5.64 -6.73 10.04
CA ILE A 83 -6.20 -5.86 11.06
C ILE A 83 -7.07 -4.81 10.36
N THR A 84 -8.30 -4.63 10.82
CA THR A 84 -9.19 -3.60 10.30
C THR A 84 -9.40 -2.53 11.36
N LYS A 85 -9.24 -1.27 10.96
CA LYS A 85 -9.62 -0.10 11.75
C LYS A 85 -11.09 0.16 11.51
N PHE A 86 -11.89 0.07 12.56
CA PHE A 86 -13.30 0.37 12.54
C PHE A 86 -13.58 1.68 13.27
N ARG A 87 -14.66 2.34 12.86
CA ARG A 87 -15.35 3.35 13.66
C ARG A 87 -16.67 2.77 14.12
N ARG A 88 -16.78 2.55 15.42
CA ARG A 88 -18.00 2.13 16.08
C ARG A 88 -18.85 3.34 16.40
N SER A 89 -20.11 3.35 15.96
CA SER A 89 -21.10 4.38 16.32
C SER A 89 -22.09 3.88 17.37
N SER A 90 -22.31 2.56 17.43
CA SER A 90 -23.15 1.91 18.44
C SER A 90 -22.65 0.46 18.65
N PRO A 91 -23.13 -0.26 19.68
CA PRO A 91 -22.74 -1.66 19.92
C PRO A 91 -23.00 -2.60 18.73
N THR A 92 -23.95 -2.28 17.88
CA THR A 92 -24.33 -3.09 16.71
C THR A 92 -23.81 -2.54 15.39
N LYS A 93 -23.34 -1.28 15.35
CA LYS A 93 -22.95 -0.58 14.12
C LYS A 93 -21.48 -0.17 14.14
N THR A 94 -20.72 -0.80 13.26
CA THR A 94 -19.32 -0.47 12.95
C THR A 94 -19.17 -0.16 11.46
N VAL A 95 -18.26 0.75 11.15
CA VAL A 95 -17.89 1.10 9.77
C VAL A 95 -16.39 0.86 9.60
N PRO A 96 -15.95 0.03 8.63
CA PRO A 96 -14.53 -0.12 8.34
C PRO A 96 -13.97 1.16 7.72
N LEU A 97 -12.82 1.62 8.21
CA LEU A 97 -12.13 2.82 7.73
C LEU A 97 -10.90 2.47 6.89
N SER A 98 -10.01 1.65 7.44
CA SER A 98 -8.76 1.23 6.81
C SER A 98 -8.48 -0.23 7.15
N VAL A 99 -7.72 -0.89 6.27
CA VAL A 99 -7.27 -2.28 6.48
C VAL A 99 -5.74 -2.27 6.48
N TYR A 100 -5.16 -3.06 7.36
CA TYR A 100 -3.73 -3.25 7.50
C TYR A 100 -3.43 -4.74 7.38
N TYR A 101 -2.36 -5.07 6.66
CA TYR A 101 -1.88 -6.44 6.55
C TYR A 101 -0.49 -6.54 7.15
N ILE A 102 -0.28 -7.59 7.94
CA ILE A 102 1.01 -7.95 8.53
C ILE A 102 1.43 -9.25 7.87
N VAL A 103 2.46 -9.18 7.02
CA VAL A 103 3.00 -10.32 6.26
C VAL A 103 4.41 -10.58 6.74
N ASP A 104 4.65 -11.76 7.30
CA ASP A 104 5.94 -12.20 7.84
C ASP A 104 6.58 -11.22 8.84
N GLY A 105 5.76 -10.40 9.52
CA GLY A 105 6.19 -9.34 10.43
C GLY A 105 6.18 -7.93 9.84
N ASN A 106 6.03 -7.78 8.52
CA ASN A 106 5.98 -6.46 7.88
C ASN A 106 4.54 -5.95 7.84
N ALA A 107 4.30 -4.80 8.47
CA ALA A 107 2.99 -4.15 8.51
C ALA A 107 2.87 -3.10 7.40
N TYR A 108 1.73 -3.12 6.72
CA TYR A 108 1.39 -2.20 5.65
C TYR A 108 -0.05 -1.72 5.77
N GLU A 109 -0.32 -0.49 5.33
CA GLU A 109 -1.68 0.00 5.11
C GLU A 109 -2.15 -0.36 3.70
N ALA A 110 -3.36 -0.91 3.58
CA ALA A 110 -3.96 -1.23 2.30
C ALA A 110 -4.41 0.06 1.58
N PRO A 111 -3.93 0.33 0.35
CA PRO A 111 -4.40 1.46 -0.44
C PRO A 111 -5.88 1.31 -0.80
N ASN A 112 -6.56 2.45 -0.94
CA ASN A 112 -7.89 2.49 -1.54
C ASN A 112 -7.81 2.08 -3.01
N LEU A 113 -8.75 1.25 -3.47
CA LEU A 113 -8.91 0.86 -4.87
C LEU A 113 -8.89 2.05 -5.83
N TYR A 114 -9.54 3.16 -5.46
CA TYR A 114 -9.54 4.38 -6.26
C TYR A 114 -8.11 4.87 -6.51
N SER A 115 -7.29 4.96 -5.47
CA SER A 115 -5.91 5.44 -5.56
C SER A 115 -5.05 4.51 -6.42
N ILE A 116 -5.27 3.18 -6.34
CA ILE A 116 -4.56 2.21 -7.18
C ILE A 116 -4.90 2.44 -8.65
N VAL A 117 -6.19 2.48 -8.98
CA VAL A 117 -6.66 2.64 -10.37
C VAL A 117 -6.24 3.99 -10.94
N SER A 118 -6.40 5.07 -10.19
CA SER A 118 -6.00 6.42 -10.62
C SER A 118 -4.51 6.50 -10.89
N THR A 119 -3.68 5.92 -10.02
CA THR A 119 -2.21 5.93 -10.17
C THR A 119 -1.78 5.13 -11.39
N ARG A 120 -2.38 3.96 -11.62
CA ARG A 120 -2.11 3.14 -12.80
C ARG A 120 -2.52 3.85 -14.08
N MET A 121 -3.72 4.42 -14.12
CA MET A 121 -4.24 5.15 -15.28
C MET A 121 -3.38 6.38 -15.60
N LEU A 122 -3.04 7.19 -14.59
CA LEU A 122 -2.16 8.34 -14.75
C LEU A 122 -0.79 7.93 -15.28
N SER A 123 -0.19 6.89 -14.71
CA SER A 123 1.10 6.37 -15.16
C SER A 123 1.07 5.87 -16.61
N SER A 124 -0.03 5.20 -17.02
CA SER A 124 -0.22 4.75 -18.40
C SER A 124 -0.34 5.92 -19.38
N ILE A 125 -1.16 6.92 -19.06
CA ILE A 125 -1.32 8.12 -19.89
C ILE A 125 0.01 8.87 -19.99
N LYS A 126 0.74 9.00 -18.88
CA LYS A 126 2.03 9.67 -18.86
C LYS A 126 3.03 9.02 -19.80
N LYS A 127 3.10 7.69 -19.79
CA LYS A 127 3.96 6.93 -20.72
C LYS A 127 3.55 7.08 -22.17
N VAL A 128 2.26 7.18 -22.45
CA VAL A 128 1.75 7.43 -23.81
C VAL A 128 2.12 8.83 -24.29
N GLU A 129 1.97 9.84 -23.42
CA GLU A 129 2.41 11.22 -23.69
C GLU A 129 3.91 11.27 -23.98
N GLU A 130 4.74 10.64 -23.12
CA GLU A 130 6.19 10.55 -23.31
C GLU A 130 6.54 9.86 -24.64
N ALA A 131 5.85 8.78 -25.00
CA ALA A 131 6.06 8.09 -26.27
C ALA A 131 5.70 8.97 -27.48
N PHE A 132 4.62 9.77 -27.39
CA PHE A 132 4.26 10.72 -28.45
C PHE A 132 5.25 11.86 -28.58
N GLU A 133 5.77 12.39 -27.47
CA GLU A 133 6.81 13.43 -27.50
C GLU A 133 8.09 12.91 -28.14
N ILE A 134 8.48 11.66 -27.83
CA ILE A 134 9.61 10.99 -28.49
C ILE A 134 9.32 10.79 -29.98
N ALA A 135 8.14 10.26 -30.35
CA ALA A 135 7.80 10.06 -31.75
C ALA A 135 7.79 11.40 -32.53
N ARG A 136 7.23 12.44 -31.93
CA ARG A 136 7.16 13.78 -32.54
C ARG A 136 8.55 14.38 -32.76
N SER A 137 9.49 14.19 -31.84
CA SER A 137 10.86 14.74 -31.99
C SER A 137 11.63 14.10 -33.16
N HIS A 138 11.28 12.87 -33.55
CA HIS A 138 11.87 12.16 -34.68
C HIS A 138 11.09 12.32 -36.01
N ALA A 139 9.94 12.99 -36.00
CA ALA A 139 9.13 13.22 -37.19
C ALA A 139 9.49 14.57 -37.84
N GLU A 140 9.91 14.53 -39.11
CA GLU A 140 10.11 15.71 -39.95
C GLU A 140 8.95 15.87 -40.94
N PHE A 141 8.57 17.10 -41.24
CA PHE A 141 7.56 17.40 -42.26
C PHE A 141 8.15 18.28 -43.36
N HIS A 142 8.01 17.84 -44.62
CA HIS A 142 8.36 18.63 -45.80
C HIS A 142 7.11 18.86 -46.67
N PRO A 143 6.74 20.11 -47.03
CA PRO A 143 5.47 20.39 -47.71
C PRO A 143 5.21 19.62 -49.02
N SER A 144 6.26 19.23 -49.75
CA SER A 144 6.12 18.49 -51.01
C SER A 144 6.16 16.97 -50.89
N ILE A 145 6.65 16.42 -49.76
CA ILE A 145 6.86 14.97 -49.56
C ILE A 145 5.93 14.44 -48.45
N GLY A 146 5.52 15.30 -47.52
CA GLY A 146 4.77 14.93 -46.34
C GLY A 146 5.67 14.63 -45.15
N TYR A 147 5.23 13.71 -44.28
CA TYR A 147 5.97 13.29 -43.09
C TYR A 147 7.05 12.25 -43.43
N SER A 148 8.24 12.44 -42.87
CA SER A 148 9.35 11.49 -42.91
C SER A 148 9.94 11.29 -41.52
N TRP A 149 10.47 10.10 -41.26
CA TRP A 149 11.15 9.79 -40.00
C TRP A 149 12.64 10.08 -40.13
N GLN A 150 13.23 10.72 -39.13
CA GLN A 150 14.68 10.91 -39.04
C GLN A 150 15.35 9.55 -38.81
N GLU A 151 15.89 8.94 -39.87
CA GLU A 151 16.75 7.76 -39.75
C GLU A 151 18.16 8.20 -39.32
N THR A 152 18.71 7.55 -38.28
CA THR A 152 20.11 7.73 -37.92
C THR A 152 21.03 7.24 -39.03
N THR A 153 22.25 7.78 -39.11
CA THR A 153 23.22 7.42 -40.15
C THR A 153 23.53 5.91 -40.17
N GLU A 154 23.50 5.26 -39.01
CA GLU A 154 23.64 3.82 -38.86
C GLU A 154 22.46 3.04 -39.47
N GLN A 155 21.22 3.49 -39.23
CA GLN A 155 20.02 2.89 -39.82
C GLN A 155 20.03 3.03 -41.35
N LYS A 156 20.45 4.18 -41.88
CA LYS A 156 20.62 4.39 -43.33
C LYS A 156 21.66 3.45 -43.93
N ASN A 157 22.78 3.24 -43.24
CA ASN A 157 23.87 2.36 -43.70
C ASN A 157 23.46 0.88 -43.65
N ALA A 158 22.78 0.45 -42.58
CA ALA A 158 22.25 -0.90 -42.44
C ALA A 158 21.21 -1.22 -43.51
N ARG A 159 20.28 -0.27 -43.78
CA ARG A 159 19.27 -0.42 -44.85
C ARG A 159 19.92 -0.55 -46.23
N LYS A 160 20.94 0.27 -46.52
CA LYS A 160 21.71 0.20 -47.78
C LYS A 160 22.47 -1.11 -47.94
N ALA A 161 23.03 -1.65 -46.86
CA ALA A 161 23.71 -2.95 -46.87
C ALA A 161 22.72 -4.08 -47.17
N ALA A 162 21.59 -4.14 -46.48
CA ALA A 162 20.55 -5.15 -46.70
C ALA A 162 19.97 -5.11 -48.12
N LEU A 163 19.73 -3.91 -48.68
CA LEU A 163 19.27 -3.74 -50.07
C LEU A 163 20.29 -4.21 -51.12
N LYS A 164 21.57 -4.27 -50.77
CA LYS A 164 22.65 -4.72 -51.66
C LYS A 164 22.79 -6.24 -51.67
N GLU A 165 22.41 -6.93 -50.59
CA GLU A 165 22.41 -8.41 -50.51
C GLU A 165 21.19 -9.05 -51.20
N LEU A 166 20.15 -8.26 -51.49
CA LEU A 166 18.93 -8.69 -52.20
C LEU A 166 19.04 -8.62 -53.73
N LYS A 167 20.15 -8.11 -54.28
CA LYS A 167 20.42 -7.98 -55.72
C LYS A 167 21.56 -8.90 -56.13
#